data_AF-A0A1N1KF36-F1
#
_entry.id   AF-A0A1N1KF36-F1
#
_cell.length_a   1.000
_cell.length_b   1.000
_cell.length_c   1.000
_cell.angle_alpha   90.00
_cell.angle_beta   90.00
_cell.angle_gamma   90.00
#
_symmetry.space_group_name_H-M   'P 1'
#
loop_
_entity.id
_entity.type
_entity.pdbx_description
1 polymer ?
#
loop_
_entity_poly.entity_id
_entity_poly.type
_entity_poly.pdbx_seq_one_letter_code
_entity_poly.pdbx_strand_id
1 'polypeptide(L)'
;MSDTRLAALTARVEYTDPMMRARTAIVGGLVLLGPTLLVVLKVLDAAPAAIISACSAALTLAYVLRFFGPAASRRASVRLGIIDDHVVIGDEVIGHQDLVRPLAEVVSVEISDALADRTLIHPDAGVYQVMGSEYLTIGFQSRDVGSSTSVQTVKVAANASDPVAETIIEALRDAAPTDVKPATESVLSPAAASPAADERLWGVARQIHDSVLTEYGRYELDPALFLRYPGVTDVTRGPVMDFQIALAEAQALRTDAYPGDPALAGRYRAAADTLRRAWVRCEADGKSAALDDLPAAARADLTTAGKLLAHAEGTTHGAEKAAYLRRVQDTVARLTDRGVLHPPLQVLAAIEAAARRALEP
;
A
#
# COMPACT_ATOMS: atom_id res chain seq x y z
N MET A 1 29.46 32.37 21.67
CA MET A 1 29.12 31.05 21.08
C MET A 1 28.02 30.47 21.94
N SER A 2 26.79 30.91 21.69
CA SER A 2 25.63 30.48 22.46
C SER A 2 25.11 29.19 21.83
N ASP A 3 25.23 28.11 22.58
CA ASP A 3 24.75 26.77 22.27
C ASP A 3 23.22 26.76 22.41
N THR A 4 22.55 27.41 21.45
CA THR A 4 21.08 27.38 21.36
C THR A 4 20.71 26.05 20.74
N ARG A 5 20.57 25.00 21.57
CA ARG A 5 19.95 23.76 21.13
C ARG A 5 18.62 24.11 20.48
N LEU A 6 18.51 23.88 19.18
CA LEU A 6 17.25 24.05 18.44
C LEU A 6 16.18 23.23 19.17
N ALA A 7 15.22 23.93 19.78
CA ALA A 7 14.03 23.28 20.32
C ALA A 7 13.36 22.51 19.17
N ALA A 8 12.70 21.40 19.48
CA ALA A 8 11.98 20.63 18.46
C ALA A 8 10.92 21.52 17.79
N LEU A 9 11.18 21.95 16.55
CA LEU A 9 10.29 22.77 15.75
C LEU A 9 9.62 21.89 14.71
N THR A 10 8.32 22.04 14.51
CA THR A 10 7.58 21.30 13.48
C THR A 10 6.50 22.18 12.90
N ALA A 11 6.58 22.43 11.60
CA ALA A 11 5.56 23.07 10.80
C ALA A 11 4.66 22.01 10.13
N ARG A 12 3.40 22.37 9.91
CA ARG A 12 2.37 21.46 9.39
C ARG A 12 1.59 22.12 8.26
N VAL A 13 1.49 21.43 7.12
CA VAL A 13 0.61 21.84 6.01
C VAL A 13 -0.49 20.80 5.83
N GLU A 14 -1.73 21.20 6.14
CA GLU A 14 -2.91 20.32 6.02
C GLU A 14 -3.35 20.17 4.56
N TYR A 15 -3.80 18.96 4.20
CA TYR A 15 -4.40 18.69 2.90
C TYR A 15 -5.60 17.75 3.02
N THR A 16 -6.49 17.83 2.03
CA THR A 16 -7.66 16.94 1.95
C THR A 16 -7.30 15.70 1.14
N ASP A 17 -7.29 14.55 1.82
CA ASP A 17 -7.04 13.24 1.21
C ASP A 17 -7.98 12.99 0.01
N PRO A 18 -7.50 12.51 -1.16
CA PRO A 18 -8.35 12.08 -2.27
C PRO A 18 -9.47 11.11 -1.84
N MET A 19 -9.22 10.24 -0.85
CA MET A 19 -10.25 9.35 -0.31
C MET A 19 -11.40 10.11 0.37
N MET A 20 -11.09 11.22 1.06
CA MET A 20 -12.08 12.10 1.68
C MET A 20 -12.94 12.82 0.64
N ARG A 21 -12.33 13.23 -0.49
CA ARG A 21 -13.07 13.82 -1.63
C ARG A 21 -14.01 12.81 -2.27
N ALA A 22 -13.55 11.58 -2.53
CA ALA A 22 -14.37 10.51 -3.07
C ALA A 22 -15.54 10.15 -2.15
N ARG A 23 -15.29 9.99 -0.85
CA ARG A 23 -16.35 9.71 0.16
C ARG A 23 -17.37 10.84 0.23
N THR A 24 -16.94 12.10 0.21
CA THR A 24 -17.85 13.25 0.22
C THR A 24 -18.75 13.26 -1.02
N ALA A 25 -18.19 12.95 -2.19
CA ALA A 25 -18.95 12.83 -3.43
C ALA A 25 -19.97 11.67 -3.37
N ILE A 26 -19.59 10.49 -2.84
CA ILE A 26 -20.47 9.33 -2.71
C ILE A 26 -21.61 9.60 -1.74
N VAL A 27 -21.31 10.20 -0.57
CA VAL A 27 -22.34 10.57 0.42
C VAL A 27 -23.29 11.61 -0.17
N GLY A 28 -22.77 12.63 -0.85
CA GLY A 28 -23.60 13.62 -1.56
C GLY A 28 -24.50 12.98 -2.62
N GLY A 29 -23.95 12.04 -3.40
CA GLY A 29 -24.69 11.26 -4.39
C GLY A 29 -25.83 10.46 -3.76
N LEU A 30 -25.56 9.71 -2.68
CA LEU A 30 -26.57 8.91 -1.96
C LEU A 30 -27.71 9.77 -1.39
N VAL A 31 -27.38 10.95 -0.84
CA VAL A 31 -28.39 11.89 -0.32
C VAL A 31 -29.29 12.43 -1.44
N LEU A 32 -28.71 12.74 -2.62
CA LEU A 32 -29.47 13.21 -3.78
C LEU A 32 -30.25 12.09 -4.49
N LEU A 33 -29.80 10.83 -4.35
CA LEU A 33 -30.46 9.67 -4.95
C LEU A 33 -31.77 9.31 -4.23
N GLY A 34 -31.92 9.64 -2.94
CA GLY A 34 -33.15 9.39 -2.18
C GLY A 34 -34.41 10.04 -2.77
N PRO A 35 -34.43 11.37 -2.98
CA PRO A 35 -35.57 12.07 -3.59
C PRO A 35 -35.87 11.63 -5.03
N THR A 36 -34.84 11.35 -5.83
CA THR A 36 -35.01 10.91 -7.23
C THR A 36 -35.59 9.49 -7.28
N LEU A 37 -35.13 8.59 -6.41
CA LEU A 37 -35.67 7.24 -6.28
C LEU A 37 -37.14 7.26 -5.83
N LEU A 38 -37.52 8.18 -4.93
CA LEU A 38 -38.91 8.35 -4.50
C LEU A 38 -39.82 8.72 -5.67
N VAL A 39 -39.42 9.66 -6.52
CA VAL A 39 -40.18 10.07 -7.71
C VAL A 39 -40.34 8.90 -8.68
N VAL A 40 -39.25 8.18 -8.98
CA VAL A 40 -39.28 7.03 -9.91
C VAL A 40 -40.16 5.91 -9.39
N LEU A 41 -40.02 5.51 -8.12
CA LEU A 41 -40.84 4.45 -7.53
C LEU A 41 -42.32 4.83 -7.45
N LYS A 42 -42.62 6.13 -7.27
CA LYS A 42 -44.01 6.61 -7.30
C LYS A 42 -44.61 6.55 -8.70
N VAL A 43 -43.84 6.85 -9.74
CA VAL A 43 -44.28 6.73 -11.16
C VAL A 43 -44.53 5.28 -11.55
N LEU A 44 -43.76 4.34 -11.00
CA LEU A 44 -43.90 2.91 -11.24
C LEU A 44 -44.98 2.22 -10.38
N ASP A 45 -45.78 3.00 -9.65
CA ASP A 45 -46.84 2.54 -8.74
C ASP A 45 -46.37 1.46 -7.75
N ALA A 46 -45.13 1.62 -7.27
CA ALA A 46 -44.54 0.70 -6.31
C ALA A 46 -45.33 0.71 -4.98
N ALA A 47 -45.44 -0.47 -4.35
CA ALA A 47 -46.09 -0.60 -3.06
C ALA A 47 -45.46 0.35 -2.02
N PRO A 48 -46.26 1.00 -1.15
CA PRO A 48 -45.73 1.95 -0.15
C PRO A 48 -44.60 1.39 0.71
N ALA A 49 -44.66 0.09 1.05
CA ALA A 49 -43.63 -0.59 1.81
C ALA A 49 -42.27 -0.66 1.07
N ALA A 50 -42.28 -0.81 -0.26
CA ALA A 50 -41.06 -0.84 -1.08
C ALA A 50 -40.41 0.55 -1.15
N ILE A 51 -41.21 1.61 -1.26
CA ILE A 51 -40.73 3.00 -1.25
C ILE A 51 -40.06 3.31 0.09
N ILE A 52 -40.72 3.00 1.21
CA ILE A 52 -40.18 3.22 2.55
C ILE A 52 -38.88 2.45 2.74
N SER A 53 -38.85 1.15 2.39
CA SER A 53 -37.66 0.31 2.54
C SER A 53 -36.46 0.84 1.74
N ALA A 54 -36.66 1.23 0.48
CA ALA A 54 -35.59 1.72 -0.38
C ALA A 54 -35.03 3.07 0.10
N CYS A 55 -35.89 4.02 0.47
CA CYS A 55 -35.46 5.31 1.01
C CYS A 55 -34.75 5.16 2.36
N SER A 56 -35.27 4.31 3.26
CA SER A 56 -34.62 4.02 4.55
C SER A 56 -33.26 3.35 4.35
N ALA A 57 -33.13 2.37 3.46
CA ALA A 57 -31.86 1.71 3.18
C ALA A 57 -30.80 2.69 2.64
N ALA A 58 -31.17 3.58 1.71
CA ALA A 58 -30.26 4.59 1.17
C ALA A 58 -29.79 5.59 2.24
N LEU A 59 -30.71 6.07 3.09
CA LEU A 59 -30.39 6.99 4.18
C LEU A 59 -29.55 6.32 5.27
N THR A 60 -29.88 5.08 5.65
CA THR A 60 -29.09 4.30 6.61
C THR A 60 -27.69 4.04 6.07
N LEU A 61 -27.54 3.68 4.80
CA LEU A 61 -26.23 3.49 4.18
C LEU A 61 -25.42 4.79 4.14
N ALA A 62 -26.03 5.92 3.79
CA ALA A 62 -25.39 7.24 3.83
C ALA A 62 -24.95 7.62 5.25
N TYR A 63 -25.78 7.34 6.25
CA TYR A 63 -25.50 7.59 7.66
C TYR A 63 -24.35 6.70 8.18
N VAL A 64 -24.38 5.40 7.88
CA VAL A 64 -23.31 4.45 8.20
C VAL A 64 -22.00 4.88 7.54
N LEU A 65 -22.03 5.21 6.25
CA LEU A 65 -20.86 5.72 5.53
C LEU A 65 -20.35 7.06 6.09
N ARG A 66 -21.19 7.89 6.71
CA ARG A 66 -20.80 9.19 7.29
C ARG A 66 -20.24 9.07 8.71
N PHE A 67 -20.83 8.22 9.54
CA PHE A 67 -20.57 8.13 10.98
C PHE A 67 -19.76 6.90 11.40
N PHE A 68 -19.91 5.76 10.70
CA PHE A 68 -19.28 4.49 11.04
C PHE A 68 -18.26 4.00 10.00
N GLY A 69 -18.09 4.72 8.88
CA GLY A 69 -16.90 4.56 8.03
C GLY A 69 -15.62 4.80 8.86
N PRO A 70 -14.49 4.13 8.55
CA PRO A 70 -13.33 4.02 9.43
C PRO A 70 -13.02 5.35 10.14
N ALA A 71 -12.99 5.31 11.47
CA ALA A 71 -12.88 6.47 12.36
C ALA A 71 -11.49 7.18 12.32
N ALA A 72 -10.79 7.15 11.19
CA ALA A 72 -9.36 7.44 11.13
C ALA A 72 -8.93 8.56 10.16
N SER A 73 -9.85 9.32 9.55
CA SER A 73 -9.42 10.45 8.71
C SER A 73 -9.22 11.70 9.56
N ARG A 74 -8.10 11.73 10.32
CA ARG A 74 -7.46 12.99 10.72
C ARG A 74 -7.17 13.80 9.45
N ARG A 75 -7.17 15.13 9.53
CA ARG A 75 -6.72 15.96 8.40
C ARG A 75 -5.29 15.56 8.08
N ALA A 76 -5.10 14.88 6.95
CA ALA A 76 -3.78 14.47 6.52
C ALA A 76 -2.92 15.73 6.36
N SER A 77 -1.67 15.66 6.76
CA SER A 77 -0.79 16.82 6.68
C SER A 77 0.64 16.40 6.42
N VAL A 78 1.34 17.23 5.68
CA VAL A 78 2.79 17.17 5.56
C VAL A 78 3.40 17.83 6.80
N ARG A 79 4.38 17.16 7.40
CA ARG A 79 5.15 17.64 8.54
C ARG A 79 6.57 17.91 8.09
N LEU A 80 7.08 19.09 8.42
CA LEU A 80 8.48 19.47 8.27
C LEU A 80 8.96 19.92 9.64
N GLY A 81 10.03 19.33 10.15
CA GLY A 81 10.57 19.71 11.45
C GLY A 81 12.07 19.55 11.58
N ILE A 82 12.63 20.20 12.59
CA ILE A 82 14.00 20.00 13.04
C ILE A 82 13.95 19.54 14.50
N ILE A 83 14.52 18.37 14.78
CA ILE A 83 14.55 17.75 16.10
C ILE A 83 15.97 17.22 16.33
N ASP A 84 16.63 17.66 17.40
CA ASP A 84 17.96 17.17 17.81
C ASP A 84 18.97 17.12 16.64
N ASP A 85 19.09 18.21 15.89
CA ASP A 85 19.98 18.35 14.71
C ASP A 85 19.64 17.43 13.53
N HIS A 86 18.39 16.94 13.47
CA HIS A 86 17.86 16.15 12.36
C HIS A 86 16.67 16.85 11.73
N VAL A 87 16.63 16.85 10.40
CA VAL A 87 15.48 17.23 9.59
C VAL A 87 14.54 16.02 9.52
N VAL A 88 13.28 16.24 9.87
CA VAL A 88 12.21 15.24 9.84
C VAL A 88 11.15 15.69 8.86
N ILE A 89 10.89 14.87 7.84
CA ILE A 89 9.89 15.13 6.80
C ILE A 89 8.98 13.92 6.70
N GLY A 90 7.68 14.12 6.79
CA GLY A 90 6.75 13.00 6.69
C GLY A 90 5.30 13.45 6.52
N ASP A 91 4.39 12.49 6.63
CA ASP A 91 2.97 12.78 6.68
C ASP A 91 2.31 12.09 7.89
N GLU A 92 1.00 12.26 8.05
CA GLU A 92 0.22 11.63 9.13
C GLU A 92 -0.49 10.34 8.66
N VAL A 93 -0.11 9.80 7.50
CA VAL A 93 -0.75 8.61 6.94
C VAL A 93 -0.17 7.36 7.57
N ILE A 94 -1.03 6.52 8.14
CA ILE A 94 -0.63 5.27 8.81
C ILE A 94 0.11 4.38 7.81
N GLY A 95 1.37 4.05 8.12
CA GLY A 95 2.21 3.16 7.32
C GLY A 95 3.26 3.85 6.46
N HIS A 96 3.23 5.18 6.31
CA HIS A 96 4.35 5.94 5.75
C HIS A 96 5.45 6.12 6.81
N GLN A 97 6.71 5.99 6.41
CA GLN A 97 7.85 6.25 7.28
C GLN A 97 8.31 7.70 7.11
N ASP A 98 8.55 8.38 8.22
CA ASP A 98 9.13 9.73 8.22
C ASP A 98 10.58 9.66 7.69
N LEU A 99 10.90 10.52 6.74
CA LEU A 99 12.26 10.75 6.29
C LEU A 99 13.02 11.53 7.36
N VAL A 100 13.99 10.88 7.99
CA VAL A 100 14.89 11.50 8.98
C VAL A 100 16.30 11.60 8.38
N ARG A 101 16.86 12.81 8.38
CA ARG A 101 18.22 13.10 7.90
C ARG A 101 18.95 14.08 8.83
N PRO A 102 20.25 13.90 9.08
CA PRO A 102 21.04 14.89 9.80
C PRO A 102 21.00 16.26 9.11
N LEU A 103 20.91 17.34 9.89
CA LEU A 103 20.96 18.70 9.37
C LEU A 103 22.29 18.98 8.65
N ALA A 104 23.38 18.36 9.12
CA ALA A 104 24.70 18.42 8.47
C ALA A 104 24.75 17.79 7.07
N GLU A 105 23.77 16.98 6.68
CA GLU A 105 23.69 16.42 5.31
C GLU A 105 23.00 17.37 4.33
N VAL A 106 22.43 18.49 4.79
CA VAL A 106 21.77 19.48 3.94
C VAL A 106 22.82 20.25 3.13
N VAL A 107 22.66 20.24 1.80
CA VAL A 107 23.60 20.89 0.88
C VAL A 107 22.97 22.03 0.07
N SER A 108 21.64 22.07 -0.04
CA SER A 108 20.93 23.15 -0.72
C SER A 108 19.50 23.28 -0.21
N VAL A 109 18.98 24.51 -0.20
CA VAL A 109 17.63 24.82 0.28
C VAL A 109 17.05 25.92 -0.60
N GLU A 110 16.04 25.59 -1.40
CA GLU A 110 15.38 26.52 -2.33
C GLU A 110 13.88 26.60 -2.04
N ILE A 111 13.35 27.81 -1.89
CA ILE A 111 11.90 28.03 -1.81
C ILE A 111 11.38 28.18 -3.23
N SER A 112 10.28 27.50 -3.56
CA SER A 112 9.61 27.68 -4.84
C SER A 112 8.90 29.04 -4.91
N ASP A 113 9.12 29.77 -6.01
CA ASP A 113 8.37 31.00 -6.32
C ASP A 113 6.92 30.74 -6.77
N ALA A 114 6.59 29.48 -7.06
CA ALA A 114 5.26 29.05 -7.48
C ALA A 114 4.57 28.16 -6.44
N LEU A 115 3.26 28.34 -6.31
CA LEU A 115 2.38 27.44 -5.57
C LEU A 115 2.22 26.12 -6.32
N ALA A 116 2.11 25.00 -5.60
CA ALA A 116 1.86 23.71 -6.21
C ALA A 116 0.47 23.64 -6.88
N ASP A 117 0.42 23.13 -8.11
CA ASP A 117 -0.81 23.00 -8.92
C ASP A 117 -1.72 21.86 -8.43
N ARG A 118 -1.14 20.88 -7.71
CA ARG A 118 -1.83 19.70 -7.21
C ARG A 118 -1.15 19.17 -5.94
N THR A 119 -1.88 18.35 -5.17
CA THR A 119 -1.31 17.64 -4.01
C THR A 119 -0.64 16.35 -4.49
N LEU A 120 0.67 16.20 -4.25
CA LEU A 120 1.47 15.02 -4.57
C LEU A 120 2.24 14.57 -3.34
N ILE A 121 1.90 13.40 -2.80
CA ILE A 121 2.59 12.80 -1.67
C ILE A 121 3.17 11.45 -2.13
N HIS A 122 4.48 11.44 -2.33
CA HIS A 122 5.30 10.28 -2.70
C HIS A 122 6.52 10.23 -1.77
N PRO A 123 6.39 9.62 -0.57
CA PRO A 123 7.46 9.56 0.42
C PRO A 123 8.77 8.98 -0.13
N ASP A 124 8.67 7.92 -0.94
CA ASP A 124 9.82 7.22 -1.53
C ASP A 124 10.55 8.06 -2.58
N ALA A 125 9.84 8.99 -3.24
CA ALA A 125 10.42 9.94 -4.19
C ALA A 125 10.83 11.27 -3.53
N GLY A 126 10.62 11.40 -2.21
CA GLY A 126 10.86 12.65 -1.49
C GLY A 126 9.96 13.79 -1.94
N VAL A 127 8.74 13.52 -2.41
CA VAL A 127 7.81 14.57 -2.86
C VAL A 127 6.63 14.67 -1.90
N TYR A 128 6.46 15.82 -1.27
CA TYR A 128 5.41 16.13 -0.31
C TYR A 128 4.78 17.48 -0.64
N GLN A 129 4.20 17.62 -1.83
CA GLN A 129 3.58 18.85 -2.30
C GLN A 129 2.09 18.90 -1.95
N VAL A 130 1.62 20.08 -1.55
CA VAL A 130 0.20 20.34 -1.24
C VAL A 130 -0.32 21.44 -2.16
N MET A 131 -1.42 21.16 -2.87
CA MET A 131 -2.04 22.10 -3.79
C MET A 131 -2.29 23.46 -3.13
N GLY A 132 -1.89 24.54 -3.81
CA GLY A 132 -2.07 25.91 -3.34
C GLY A 132 -1.12 26.34 -2.22
N SER A 133 -0.13 25.51 -1.88
CA SER A 133 0.94 25.85 -0.94
C SER A 133 2.27 26.03 -1.66
N GLU A 134 3.12 26.87 -1.11
CA GLU A 134 4.55 26.91 -1.46
C GLU A 134 5.21 25.59 -1.07
N TYR A 135 6.34 25.30 -1.71
CA TYR A 135 7.13 24.13 -1.37
C TYR A 135 8.62 24.48 -1.35
N LEU A 136 9.32 23.82 -0.44
CA LEU A 136 10.76 23.90 -0.24
C LEU A 136 11.41 22.71 -0.93
N THR A 137 12.48 22.94 -1.68
CA THR A 137 13.36 21.90 -2.23
C THR A 137 14.61 21.84 -1.38
N ILE A 138 14.81 20.73 -0.67
CA ILE A 138 15.96 20.47 0.19
C ILE A 138 16.84 19.42 -0.50
N GLY A 139 18.12 19.73 -0.72
CA GLY A 139 19.11 18.78 -1.19
C GLY A 139 19.86 18.15 -0.02
N PHE A 140 19.97 16.83 -0.01
CA PHE A 140 20.79 16.07 0.93
C PHE A 140 21.97 15.42 0.22
N GLN A 141 23.12 15.38 0.87
CA GLN A 141 24.28 14.63 0.37
C GLN A 141 23.99 13.12 0.41
N SER A 142 23.97 12.44 -0.74
CA SER A 142 23.80 10.98 -0.77
C SER A 142 25.01 10.28 -0.18
N ARG A 143 24.78 9.31 0.70
CA ARG A 143 25.82 8.49 1.35
C ARG A 143 26.21 7.25 0.51
N ASP A 144 25.71 7.11 -0.71
CA ASP A 144 26.04 5.94 -1.53
C ASP A 144 27.54 5.90 -1.90
N VAL A 145 28.23 4.95 -1.29
CA VAL A 145 29.67 4.71 -1.46
C VAL A 145 29.88 4.02 -2.81
N GLY A 146 30.05 4.83 -3.85
CA GLY A 146 30.48 4.34 -5.16
C GLY A 146 29.85 5.09 -6.33
N SER A 147 30.58 6.09 -6.82
CA SER A 147 30.32 6.89 -8.03
C SER A 147 29.38 8.10 -7.87
N SER A 148 29.99 9.28 -8.09
CA SER A 148 29.37 10.60 -8.22
C SER A 148 28.59 11.13 -7.02
N THR A 149 28.93 12.33 -6.57
CA THR A 149 28.26 13.15 -5.55
C THR A 149 26.80 13.38 -5.93
N SER A 150 25.93 12.39 -5.75
CA SER A 150 24.51 12.51 -6.04
C SER A 150 23.84 13.28 -4.90
N VAL A 151 23.14 14.35 -5.23
CA VAL A 151 22.34 15.11 -4.28
C VAL A 151 20.92 14.57 -4.35
N GLN A 152 20.42 14.01 -3.24
CA GLN A 152 19.02 13.61 -3.14
C GLN A 152 18.18 14.85 -2.86
N THR A 153 17.27 15.20 -3.77
CA THR A 153 16.37 16.34 -3.59
C THR A 153 15.02 15.89 -3.05
N VAL A 154 14.52 16.63 -2.06
CA VAL A 154 13.24 16.40 -1.39
C VAL A 154 12.41 17.68 -1.50
N LYS A 155 11.20 17.56 -2.02
CA LYS A 155 10.24 18.68 -2.13
C LYS A 155 9.22 18.56 -1.01
N VAL A 156 9.08 19.57 -0.17
CA VAL A 156 8.17 19.56 0.99
C VAL A 156 7.33 20.82 1.04
N ALA A 157 6.01 20.66 1.20
CA ALA A 157 5.11 21.78 1.38
C ALA A 157 5.45 22.51 2.68
N ALA A 158 5.71 23.80 2.58
CA ALA A 158 6.01 24.68 3.69
C ALA A 158 5.35 26.03 3.40
N ASN A 159 4.66 26.58 4.39
CA ASN A 159 4.06 27.90 4.26
C ASN A 159 5.05 28.93 4.79
N ALA A 160 5.67 29.75 3.94
CA ALA A 160 6.63 30.74 4.40
C ALA A 160 6.00 31.83 5.29
N SER A 161 4.67 31.96 5.28
CA SER A 161 3.94 32.87 6.18
C SER A 161 3.73 32.32 7.60
N ASP A 162 4.08 31.05 7.85
CA ASP A 162 4.07 30.46 9.20
C ASP A 162 5.40 30.76 9.91
N PRO A 163 5.41 31.47 11.06
CA PRO A 163 6.64 31.82 11.76
C PRO A 163 7.49 30.60 12.18
N VAL A 164 6.86 29.44 12.39
CA VAL A 164 7.59 28.20 12.71
C VAL A 164 8.28 27.65 11.46
N ALA A 165 7.60 27.68 10.31
CA ALA A 165 8.17 27.25 9.04
C ALA A 165 9.30 28.19 8.59
N GLU A 166 9.15 29.50 8.79
CA GLU A 166 10.18 30.50 8.53
C GLU A 166 11.46 30.20 9.34
N THR A 167 11.32 29.95 10.65
CA THR A 167 12.45 29.59 11.53
C THR A 167 13.13 28.29 11.07
N ILE A 168 12.36 27.29 10.64
CA ILE A 168 12.91 26.03 10.10
C ILE A 168 13.66 26.27 8.79
N ILE A 169 13.12 27.09 7.90
CA ILE A 169 13.75 27.42 6.62
C ILE A 169 15.08 28.17 6.83
N GLU A 170 15.11 29.13 7.76
CA GLU A 170 16.34 29.83 8.14
C GLU A 170 17.39 28.86 8.69
N ALA A 171 17.01 27.97 9.62
CA ALA A 171 17.93 26.97 10.17
C ALA A 171 18.47 26.02 9.10
N LEU A 172 17.66 25.63 8.12
CA LEU A 172 18.09 24.81 6.98
C LEU A 172 19.09 25.58 6.08
N ARG A 173 18.86 26.88 5.85
CA ARG A 173 19.75 27.73 5.06
C ARG A 173 21.08 27.98 5.75
N ASP A 174 21.07 28.20 7.06
CA ASP A 174 22.29 28.38 7.87
C ASP A 174 23.15 27.11 7.90
N ALA A 175 22.52 25.94 7.86
CA ALA A 175 23.21 24.65 7.80
C ALA A 175 23.78 24.34 6.40
N ALA A 176 23.20 24.90 5.34
CA ALA A 176 23.65 24.67 3.97
C ALA A 176 24.97 25.43 3.72
N PRO A 177 26.02 24.79 3.17
CA PRO A 177 27.26 25.48 2.81
C PRO A 177 26.99 26.59 1.78
N THR A 178 27.37 27.83 2.12
CA THR A 178 27.05 29.07 1.37
C THR A 178 27.62 29.11 -0.07
N ASP A 179 28.42 28.11 -0.48
CA ASP A 179 29.18 28.11 -1.73
C ASP A 179 28.85 26.94 -2.68
N VAL A 180 27.84 26.11 -2.36
CA VAL A 180 27.31 25.16 -3.35
C VAL A 180 26.23 25.88 -4.13
N LYS A 181 26.66 26.62 -5.16
CA LYS A 181 25.76 27.10 -6.21
C LYS A 181 24.98 25.86 -6.71
N PRO A 182 23.64 25.81 -6.53
CA PRO A 182 22.85 24.71 -7.07
C PRO A 182 23.17 24.66 -8.56
N ALA A 183 23.45 23.45 -9.07
CA ALA A 183 23.70 23.24 -10.48
C ALA A 183 22.56 23.92 -11.24
N THR A 184 22.88 25.10 -11.80
CA THR A 184 21.95 25.93 -12.52
C THR A 184 21.41 25.07 -13.64
N GLU A 185 20.10 24.85 -13.59
CA GLU A 185 19.32 24.35 -14.71
C GLU A 185 19.80 22.98 -15.26
N SER A 186 19.41 21.91 -14.59
CA SER A 186 18.67 20.90 -15.36
C SER A 186 17.21 21.32 -15.32
N VAL A 187 16.84 22.28 -16.17
CA VAL A 187 15.44 22.52 -16.51
C VAL A 187 14.88 21.14 -16.81
N LEU A 188 14.02 20.64 -15.92
CA LEU A 188 13.09 19.55 -16.23
C LEU A 188 12.14 20.11 -17.28
N SER A 189 12.64 20.21 -18.51
CA SER A 189 11.84 19.90 -19.66
C SER A 189 11.27 18.51 -19.37
N PRO A 190 9.96 18.26 -19.52
CA PRO A 190 9.36 16.94 -19.32
C PRO A 190 9.89 15.87 -20.32
N ALA A 191 10.97 16.16 -21.04
CA ALA A 191 11.58 15.35 -22.06
C ALA A 191 13.01 14.98 -21.64
N ALA A 192 13.24 13.68 -21.56
CA ALA A 192 14.52 13.00 -21.32
C ALA A 192 14.95 12.79 -19.86
N ALA A 193 14.15 12.02 -19.11
CA ALA A 193 14.79 10.91 -18.39
C ALA A 193 15.64 10.13 -19.42
N SER A 194 16.92 9.90 -19.13
CA SER A 194 17.76 9.12 -20.05
C SER A 194 17.07 7.77 -20.29
N PRO A 195 16.91 7.30 -21.55
CA PRO A 195 16.29 6.01 -21.83
C PRO A 195 16.92 4.86 -21.03
N ALA A 196 18.23 4.96 -20.77
CA ALA A 196 18.96 3.99 -19.95
C ALA A 196 18.62 4.03 -18.46
N ALA A 197 18.14 5.15 -17.93
CA ALA A 197 17.66 5.27 -16.56
C ALA A 197 16.23 4.71 -16.43
N ASP A 198 15.36 5.01 -17.40
CA ASP A 198 14.00 4.47 -17.42
C ASP A 198 13.99 2.94 -17.60
N GLU A 199 14.87 2.40 -18.43
CA GLU A 199 15.05 0.95 -18.59
C GLU A 199 15.53 0.29 -17.30
N ARG A 200 16.46 0.91 -16.56
CA ARG A 200 16.91 0.41 -15.25
C ARG A 200 15.78 0.40 -14.23
N LEU A 201 15.03 1.51 -14.12
CA LEU A 201 13.90 1.61 -13.19
C LEU A 201 12.77 0.64 -13.55
N TRP A 202 12.56 0.40 -14.84
CA TRP A 202 11.65 -0.65 -15.32
C TRP A 202 12.11 -2.04 -14.87
N GLY A 203 13.40 -2.33 -14.98
CA GLY A 203 14.00 -3.58 -14.50
C GLY A 203 13.77 -3.80 -13.00
N VAL A 204 13.93 -2.76 -12.18
CA VAL A 204 13.65 -2.82 -10.74
C VAL A 204 12.18 -3.13 -10.46
N ALA A 205 11.24 -2.46 -11.13
CA ALA A 205 9.81 -2.73 -10.96
C ALA A 205 9.43 -4.17 -11.36
N ARG A 206 10.10 -4.75 -12.37
CA ARG A 206 9.95 -6.17 -12.70
C ARG A 206 10.46 -7.08 -11.60
N GLN A 207 11.62 -6.79 -11.02
CA GLN A 207 12.16 -7.56 -9.91
C GLN A 207 11.24 -7.53 -8.69
N ILE A 208 10.64 -6.38 -8.38
CA ILE A 208 9.63 -6.24 -7.32
C ILE A 208 8.42 -7.13 -7.60
N HIS A 209 7.87 -7.05 -8.81
CA HIS A 209 6.73 -7.87 -9.22
C HIS A 209 7.06 -9.37 -9.14
N ASP A 210 8.22 -9.79 -9.65
CA ASP A 210 8.65 -11.20 -9.62
C ASP A 210 8.88 -11.70 -8.19
N SER A 211 9.40 -10.85 -7.29
CA SER A 211 9.53 -11.17 -5.86
C SER A 211 8.16 -11.39 -5.22
N VAL A 212 7.20 -10.52 -5.49
CA VAL A 212 5.83 -10.66 -4.97
C VAL A 212 5.17 -11.93 -5.48
N LEU A 213 5.29 -12.24 -6.78
CA LEU A 213 4.76 -13.50 -7.35
C LEU A 213 5.42 -14.73 -6.72
N THR A 214 6.73 -14.67 -6.46
CA THR A 214 7.45 -15.76 -5.81
C THR A 214 6.98 -15.95 -4.37
N GLU A 215 6.82 -14.86 -3.61
CA GLU A 215 6.34 -14.89 -2.23
C GLU A 215 4.89 -15.38 -2.16
N TYR A 216 4.00 -14.81 -2.97
CA TYR A 216 2.59 -15.19 -3.03
C TYR A 216 2.40 -16.63 -3.52
N GLY A 217 3.13 -17.04 -4.56
CA GLY A 217 3.05 -18.38 -5.12
C GLY A 217 3.38 -19.47 -4.09
N ARG A 218 4.19 -19.20 -3.06
CA ARG A 218 4.39 -20.15 -1.97
C ARG A 218 3.09 -20.48 -1.23
N TYR A 219 2.21 -19.49 -1.01
CA TYR A 219 0.94 -19.73 -0.32
C TYR A 219 -0.08 -20.47 -1.20
N GLU A 220 -0.01 -20.31 -2.52
CA GLU A 220 -0.87 -21.04 -3.46
C GLU A 220 -0.40 -22.46 -3.75
N LEU A 221 0.90 -22.75 -3.60
CA LEU A 221 1.51 -24.00 -4.04
C LEU A 221 1.95 -24.92 -2.89
N ASP A 222 2.22 -24.38 -1.70
CA ASP A 222 2.64 -25.15 -0.52
C ASP A 222 1.43 -25.45 0.40
N PRO A 223 0.95 -26.72 0.45
CA PRO A 223 -0.16 -27.08 1.32
C PRO A 223 0.12 -26.87 2.80
N ALA A 224 1.37 -26.99 3.25
CA ALA A 224 1.72 -26.78 4.66
C ALA A 224 1.60 -25.30 5.03
N LEU A 225 2.01 -24.41 4.13
CA LEU A 225 1.89 -22.97 4.32
C LEU A 225 0.43 -22.52 4.30
N PHE A 226 -0.38 -23.05 3.38
CA PHE A 226 -1.82 -22.80 3.33
C PHE A 226 -2.52 -23.25 4.62
N LEU A 227 -2.28 -24.47 5.09
CA LEU A 227 -2.91 -24.98 6.32
C LEU A 227 -2.55 -24.16 7.56
N ARG A 228 -1.36 -23.54 7.56
CA ARG A 228 -0.90 -22.69 8.65
C ARG A 228 -1.45 -21.26 8.56
N TYR A 229 -1.61 -20.73 7.35
CA TYR A 229 -2.02 -19.35 7.10
C TYR A 229 -3.11 -19.24 6.02
N PRO A 230 -4.30 -19.83 6.23
CA PRO A 230 -5.33 -19.89 5.20
C PRO A 230 -5.88 -18.49 4.82
N GLY A 231 -5.78 -17.52 5.73
CA GLY A 231 -6.25 -16.15 5.50
C GLY A 231 -5.45 -15.37 4.45
N VAL A 232 -4.22 -15.80 4.10
CA VAL A 232 -3.39 -15.09 3.10
C VAL A 232 -3.95 -15.24 1.68
N THR A 233 -4.65 -16.34 1.38
CA THR A 233 -5.25 -16.63 0.07
C THR A 233 -6.77 -16.50 0.07
N ASP A 234 -7.38 -16.11 1.19
CA ASP A 234 -8.83 -16.02 1.32
C ASP A 234 -9.38 -14.75 0.66
N VAL A 235 -9.87 -14.90 -0.56
CA VAL A 235 -10.42 -13.80 -1.38
C VAL A 235 -11.66 -13.13 -0.78
N THR A 236 -12.26 -13.70 0.27
CA THR A 236 -13.36 -13.02 0.99
C THR A 236 -12.85 -11.88 1.87
N ARG A 237 -11.54 -11.80 2.12
CA ARG A 237 -10.91 -10.75 2.93
C ARG A 237 -10.55 -9.52 2.10
N GLY A 238 -10.81 -8.34 2.66
CA GLY A 238 -10.50 -7.05 2.03
C GLY A 238 -9.03 -6.92 1.59
N PRO A 239 -8.04 -7.14 2.48
CA PRO A 239 -6.63 -7.04 2.12
C PRO A 239 -6.18 -7.98 0.99
N VAL A 240 -6.77 -9.17 0.91
CA VAL A 240 -6.50 -10.13 -0.17
C VAL A 240 -7.09 -9.62 -1.49
N MET A 241 -8.32 -9.10 -1.47
CA MET A 241 -8.94 -8.48 -2.64
C MET A 241 -8.13 -7.29 -3.16
N ASP A 242 -7.69 -6.40 -2.26
CA ASP A 242 -6.84 -5.24 -2.60
C ASP A 242 -5.55 -5.69 -3.29
N PHE A 243 -4.93 -6.77 -2.79
CA PHE A 243 -3.75 -7.38 -3.40
C PHE A 243 -4.04 -7.96 -4.79
N GLN A 244 -5.14 -8.70 -4.97
CA GLN A 244 -5.51 -9.29 -6.27
C GLN A 244 -5.77 -8.21 -7.33
N ILE A 245 -6.41 -7.11 -6.96
CA ILE A 245 -6.63 -5.96 -7.85
C ILE A 245 -5.28 -5.34 -8.25
N ALA A 246 -4.41 -5.06 -7.27
CA ALA A 246 -3.08 -4.49 -7.56
C ALA A 246 -2.22 -5.42 -8.41
N LEU A 247 -2.33 -6.74 -8.22
CA LEU A 247 -1.64 -7.74 -9.03
C LEU A 247 -2.14 -7.75 -10.47
N ALA A 248 -3.46 -7.74 -10.67
CA ALA A 248 -4.06 -7.67 -12.00
C ALA A 248 -3.65 -6.39 -12.75
N GLU A 249 -3.64 -5.24 -12.06
CA GLU A 249 -3.19 -3.97 -12.63
C GLU A 249 -1.70 -4.00 -13.04
N ALA A 250 -0.83 -4.52 -12.17
CA ALA A 250 0.59 -4.65 -12.49
C ALA A 250 0.83 -5.64 -13.64
N GLN A 251 0.10 -6.76 -13.68
CA GLN A 251 0.18 -7.75 -14.76
C GLN A 251 -0.28 -7.17 -16.10
N ALA A 252 -1.36 -6.39 -16.13
CA ALA A 252 -1.86 -5.77 -17.36
C ALA A 252 -0.86 -4.78 -17.99
N LEU A 253 0.01 -4.18 -17.18
CA LEU A 253 1.02 -3.22 -17.63
C LEU A 253 2.38 -3.86 -17.92
N ARG A 254 2.58 -5.14 -17.56
CA ARG A 254 3.87 -5.81 -17.68
C ARG A 254 4.18 -6.19 -19.13
N THR A 255 5.39 -5.86 -19.58
CA THR A 255 5.96 -6.32 -20.86
C THR A 255 7.30 -7.05 -20.66
N ASP A 256 7.63 -7.94 -21.61
CA ASP A 256 8.83 -8.79 -21.57
C ASP A 256 10.14 -8.03 -21.77
N ALA A 257 10.10 -6.86 -22.39
CA ALA A 257 11.22 -5.93 -22.50
C ALA A 257 10.75 -4.51 -22.17
N TYR A 258 11.69 -3.59 -22.01
CA TYR A 258 11.36 -2.17 -21.84
C TYR A 258 10.55 -1.69 -23.06
N PRO A 259 9.37 -1.07 -22.86
CA PRO A 259 8.43 -0.74 -23.94
C PRO A 259 8.89 0.41 -24.84
N GLY A 260 9.94 1.16 -24.48
CA GLY A 260 10.32 2.39 -25.17
C GLY A 260 9.40 3.59 -24.89
N ASP A 261 8.32 3.40 -24.12
CA ASP A 261 7.37 4.43 -23.69
C ASP A 261 7.56 4.77 -22.19
N PRO A 262 8.12 5.94 -21.85
CA PRO A 262 8.33 6.38 -20.47
C PRO A 262 7.03 6.50 -19.65
N ALA A 263 5.90 6.81 -20.29
CA ALA A 263 4.62 6.96 -19.60
C ALA A 263 4.04 5.59 -19.21
N LEU A 264 4.15 4.59 -20.08
CA LEU A 264 3.83 3.20 -19.74
C LEU A 264 4.78 2.68 -18.66
N ALA A 265 6.08 2.98 -18.79
CA ALA A 265 7.07 2.59 -17.78
C ALA A 265 6.76 3.19 -16.40
N GLY A 266 6.43 4.48 -16.34
CA GLY A 266 6.02 5.14 -15.10
C GLY A 266 4.78 4.52 -14.46
N ARG A 267 3.74 4.20 -15.26
CA ARG A 267 2.53 3.53 -14.76
C ARG A 267 2.82 2.14 -14.20
N TYR A 268 3.62 1.34 -14.89
CA TYR A 268 4.01 0.02 -14.41
C TYR A 268 4.80 0.08 -13.10
N ARG A 269 5.75 1.04 -12.98
CA ARG A 269 6.49 1.25 -11.72
C ARG A 269 5.54 1.55 -10.56
N ALA A 270 4.63 2.50 -10.73
CA ALA A 270 3.64 2.84 -9.70
C ALA A 270 2.72 1.65 -9.34
N ALA A 271 2.34 0.85 -10.33
CA ALA A 271 1.55 -0.37 -10.12
C ALA A 271 2.33 -1.45 -9.37
N ALA A 272 3.61 -1.67 -9.69
CA ALA A 272 4.49 -2.62 -8.99
C ALA A 272 4.72 -2.22 -7.51
N ASP A 273 4.88 -0.93 -7.23
CA ASP A 273 5.00 -0.44 -5.85
C ASP A 273 3.69 -0.61 -5.07
N THR A 274 2.56 -0.34 -5.72
CA THR A 274 1.23 -0.56 -5.13
C THR A 274 0.99 -2.04 -4.85
N LEU A 275 1.36 -2.92 -5.78
CA LEU A 275 1.36 -4.37 -5.61
C LEU A 275 2.19 -4.78 -4.40
N ARG A 276 3.42 -4.27 -4.24
CA ARG A 276 4.27 -4.62 -3.09
C ARG A 276 3.63 -4.22 -1.76
N ARG A 277 3.09 -3.01 -1.66
CA ARG A 277 2.42 -2.54 -0.43
C ARG A 277 1.18 -3.36 -0.12
N ALA A 278 0.34 -3.62 -1.13
CA ALA A 278 -0.85 -4.45 -0.98
C ALA A 278 -0.48 -5.87 -0.53
N TRP A 279 0.60 -6.45 -1.08
CA TRP A 279 1.11 -7.75 -0.67
C TRP A 279 1.56 -7.78 0.79
N VAL A 280 2.38 -6.82 1.23
CA VAL A 280 2.85 -6.77 2.63
C VAL A 280 1.66 -6.69 3.61
N ARG A 281 0.65 -5.87 3.29
CA ARG A 281 -0.55 -5.74 4.12
C ARG A 281 -1.39 -7.03 4.10
N CYS A 282 -1.60 -7.62 2.93
CA CYS A 282 -2.28 -8.89 2.74
C CYS A 282 -1.62 -10.01 3.58
N GLU A 283 -0.30 -10.14 3.46
CA GLU A 283 0.45 -11.20 4.13
C GLU A 283 0.44 -11.01 5.67
N ALA A 284 0.61 -9.77 6.14
CA ALA A 284 0.56 -9.46 7.56
C ALA A 284 -0.84 -9.72 8.15
N ASP A 285 -1.90 -9.25 7.47
CA ASP A 285 -3.29 -9.49 7.87
C ASP A 285 -3.58 -10.99 7.91
N GLY A 286 -3.30 -11.70 6.82
CA GLY A 286 -3.53 -13.14 6.70
C GLY A 286 -2.79 -13.95 7.75
N LYS A 287 -1.53 -13.61 8.09
CA LYS A 287 -0.77 -14.26 9.17
C LYS A 287 -1.31 -13.97 10.56
N SER A 288 -1.76 -12.73 10.80
CA SER A 288 -2.27 -12.30 12.11
C SER A 288 -3.67 -12.84 12.42
N ALA A 289 -4.50 -12.97 11.38
CA ALA A 289 -5.87 -13.44 11.48
C ALA A 289 -6.02 -14.98 11.37
N ALA A 290 -4.97 -15.68 10.92
CA ALA A 290 -5.02 -17.02 10.34
C ALA A 290 -5.65 -18.15 11.17
N LEU A 291 -6.00 -17.94 12.43
CA LEU A 291 -6.69 -18.94 13.25
C LEU A 291 -7.72 -18.31 14.20
N ASP A 292 -7.52 -17.07 14.63
CA ASP A 292 -8.35 -16.44 15.66
C ASP A 292 -9.76 -16.06 15.16
N ASP A 293 -9.89 -15.72 13.88
CA ASP A 293 -11.18 -15.44 13.23
C ASP A 293 -11.97 -16.73 12.94
N LEU A 294 -11.32 -17.90 12.98
CA LEU A 294 -11.95 -19.18 12.70
C LEU A 294 -12.64 -19.75 13.95
N PRO A 295 -13.79 -20.45 13.79
CA PRO A 295 -14.38 -21.23 14.87
C PRO A 295 -13.37 -22.21 15.48
N ALA A 296 -13.36 -22.35 16.80
CA ALA A 296 -12.38 -23.18 17.52
C ALA A 296 -12.29 -24.62 16.98
N ALA A 297 -13.41 -25.21 16.55
CA ALA A 297 -13.43 -26.52 15.92
C ALA A 297 -12.67 -26.56 14.58
N ALA A 298 -12.86 -25.56 13.71
CA ALA A 298 -12.16 -25.46 12.43
C ALA A 298 -10.65 -25.25 12.64
N ARG A 299 -10.28 -24.48 13.67
CA ARG A 299 -8.88 -24.28 14.07
C ARG A 299 -8.21 -25.58 14.50
N ALA A 300 -8.91 -26.39 15.30
CA ALA A 300 -8.42 -27.70 15.73
C ALA A 300 -8.28 -28.68 14.56
N ASP A 301 -9.24 -28.67 13.63
CA ASP A 301 -9.21 -29.47 12.42
C ASP A 301 -8.01 -29.10 11.52
N LEU A 302 -7.77 -27.82 11.27
CA LEU A 302 -6.61 -27.33 10.51
C LEU A 302 -5.28 -27.69 11.17
N THR A 303 -5.18 -27.51 12.49
CA THR A 303 -3.98 -27.89 13.26
C THR A 303 -3.71 -29.39 13.14
N THR A 304 -4.76 -30.21 13.17
CA THR A 304 -4.65 -31.66 13.00
C THR A 304 -4.26 -32.02 11.57
N ALA A 305 -4.84 -31.37 10.57
CA ALA A 305 -4.47 -31.56 9.16
C ALA A 305 -3.00 -31.21 8.90
N GLY A 306 -2.49 -30.10 9.46
CA GLY A 306 -1.08 -29.74 9.36
C GLY A 306 -0.14 -30.78 9.96
N LYS A 307 -0.50 -31.36 11.12
CA LYS A 307 0.27 -32.47 11.73
C LYS A 307 0.26 -33.73 10.87
N LEU A 308 -0.90 -34.10 10.33
CA LEU A 308 -1.03 -35.26 9.44
C LEU A 308 -0.20 -35.08 8.16
N LEU A 309 -0.18 -33.87 7.60
CA LEU A 309 0.65 -33.54 6.45
C LEU A 309 2.14 -33.69 6.78
N ALA A 310 2.60 -33.15 7.91
CA ALA A 310 3.98 -33.30 8.36
C ALA A 310 4.38 -34.78 8.58
N HIS A 311 3.47 -35.60 9.12
CA HIS A 311 3.69 -37.05 9.24
C HIS A 311 3.78 -37.74 7.88
N ALA A 312 2.94 -37.35 6.91
CA ALA A 312 2.98 -37.87 5.55
C ALA A 312 4.29 -37.53 4.82
N GLU A 313 4.87 -36.37 5.09
CA GLU A 313 6.16 -35.96 4.55
C GLU A 313 7.33 -36.73 5.18
N GLY A 314 7.23 -37.08 6.47
CA GLY A 314 8.28 -37.78 7.21
C GLY A 314 8.29 -39.30 7.10
N THR A 315 7.18 -39.94 6.71
CA THR A 315 7.14 -41.41 6.56
C THR A 315 7.65 -41.89 5.21
N THR A 316 8.38 -43.01 5.21
CA THR A 316 8.86 -43.70 4.00
C THR A 316 7.89 -44.78 3.50
N HIS A 317 6.81 -45.07 4.25
CA HIS A 317 5.83 -46.09 3.90
C HIS A 317 4.72 -45.49 3.02
N GLY A 318 4.67 -45.86 1.74
CA GLY A 318 3.72 -45.30 0.76
C GLY A 318 2.24 -45.43 1.15
N ALA A 319 1.82 -46.59 1.67
CA ALA A 319 0.43 -46.81 2.09
C ALA A 319 0.01 -45.93 3.28
N GLU A 320 0.91 -45.74 4.25
CA GLU A 320 0.69 -44.87 5.41
C GLU A 320 0.65 -43.39 4.98
N LYS A 321 1.59 -42.98 4.12
CA LYS A 321 1.63 -41.65 3.50
C LYS A 321 0.32 -41.32 2.78
N ALA A 322 -0.19 -42.23 1.96
CA ALA A 322 -1.44 -42.05 1.25
C ALA A 322 -2.64 -41.95 2.21
N ALA A 323 -2.66 -42.72 3.30
CA ALA A 323 -3.71 -42.65 4.32
C ALA A 323 -3.75 -41.29 5.03
N TYR A 324 -2.58 -40.75 5.40
CA TYR A 324 -2.50 -39.41 6.00
C TYR A 324 -2.94 -38.32 5.03
N LEU A 325 -2.47 -38.35 3.77
CA LEU A 325 -2.85 -37.35 2.77
C LEU A 325 -4.34 -37.36 2.46
N ARG A 326 -4.99 -38.53 2.35
CA ARG A 326 -6.46 -38.60 2.19
C ARG A 326 -7.19 -37.97 3.37
N ARG A 327 -6.73 -38.20 4.60
CA ARG A 327 -7.36 -37.61 5.79
C ARG A 327 -7.20 -36.08 5.83
N VAL A 328 -6.09 -35.55 5.33
CA VAL A 328 -5.89 -34.11 5.12
C VAL A 328 -6.91 -33.59 4.09
N GLN A 329 -7.05 -34.25 2.94
CA GLN A 329 -8.03 -33.87 1.91
C GLN A 329 -9.46 -33.85 2.45
N ASP A 330 -9.89 -34.91 3.13
CA ASP A 330 -11.24 -34.98 3.70
C ASP A 330 -11.50 -33.83 4.67
N THR A 331 -10.48 -33.42 5.43
CA THR A 331 -10.60 -32.33 6.38
C THR A 331 -10.72 -30.98 5.70
N VAL A 332 -9.88 -30.72 4.67
CA VAL A 332 -9.96 -29.49 3.88
C VAL A 332 -11.28 -29.41 3.12
N ALA A 333 -11.73 -30.51 2.50
CA ALA A 333 -13.01 -30.58 1.80
C ALA A 333 -14.19 -30.26 2.72
N ARG A 334 -14.28 -30.91 3.90
CA ARG A 334 -15.34 -30.62 4.88
C ARG A 334 -15.37 -29.17 5.33
N LEU A 335 -14.21 -28.54 5.51
CA LEU A 335 -14.14 -27.12 5.91
C LEU A 335 -14.51 -26.18 4.76
N THR A 336 -14.21 -26.57 3.53
CA THR A 336 -14.60 -25.85 2.31
C THR A 336 -16.11 -25.94 2.06
N ASP A 337 -16.71 -27.12 2.19
CA ASP A 337 -18.15 -27.34 2.03
C ASP A 337 -18.98 -26.53 3.04
N ARG A 338 -18.40 -26.25 4.22
CA ARG A 338 -19.00 -25.41 5.26
C ARG A 338 -18.80 -23.90 5.03
N GLY A 339 -18.08 -23.51 3.97
CA GLY A 339 -17.74 -22.12 3.68
C GLY A 339 -16.77 -21.49 4.67
N VAL A 340 -16.06 -22.31 5.46
CA VAL A 340 -15.10 -21.84 6.47
C VAL A 340 -13.72 -21.60 5.85
N LEU A 341 -13.41 -22.33 4.77
CA LEU A 341 -12.16 -22.20 4.03
C LEU A 341 -12.43 -22.04 2.54
N HIS A 342 -11.56 -21.27 1.89
CA HIS A 342 -11.52 -21.10 0.44
C HIS A 342 -10.13 -21.47 -0.06
N PRO A 343 -9.80 -22.78 -0.16
CA PRO A 343 -8.48 -23.22 -0.58
C PRO A 343 -8.21 -22.90 -2.05
N PRO A 344 -6.98 -22.49 -2.41
CA PRO A 344 -6.57 -22.43 -3.81
C PRO A 344 -6.67 -23.81 -4.47
N LEU A 345 -7.12 -23.85 -5.72
CA LEU A 345 -7.26 -25.11 -6.48
C LEU A 345 -5.93 -25.88 -6.58
N GLN A 346 -4.81 -25.16 -6.66
CA GLN A 346 -3.49 -25.76 -6.78
C GLN A 346 -3.07 -26.49 -5.50
N VAL A 347 -3.45 -25.99 -4.32
CA VAL A 347 -3.19 -26.69 -3.04
C VAL A 347 -3.91 -28.04 -3.02
N LEU A 348 -5.19 -28.07 -3.42
CA LEU A 348 -5.96 -29.30 -3.48
C LEU A 348 -5.35 -30.30 -4.46
N ALA A 349 -4.98 -29.83 -5.66
CA ALA A 349 -4.32 -30.64 -6.67
C ALA A 349 -2.97 -31.18 -6.21
N ALA A 350 -2.18 -30.38 -5.48
CA ALA A 350 -0.89 -30.79 -4.94
C ALA A 350 -1.02 -31.92 -3.91
N ILE A 351 -1.98 -31.82 -2.99
CA ILE A 351 -2.25 -32.87 -1.99
C ILE A 351 -2.72 -34.15 -2.70
N GLU A 352 -3.58 -34.03 -3.72
CA GLU A 352 -4.07 -35.19 -4.48
C GLU A 352 -2.97 -35.89 -5.28
N ALA A 353 -2.14 -35.12 -5.98
CA ALA A 353 -1.00 -35.64 -6.71
C ALA A 353 0.02 -36.31 -5.77
N ALA A 354 0.20 -35.79 -4.56
CA ALA A 354 1.05 -36.42 -3.55
C ALA A 354 0.45 -37.74 -3.04
N ALA A 355 -0.87 -37.82 -2.83
CA ALA A 355 -1.54 -39.03 -2.39
C ALA A 355 -1.48 -40.14 -3.45
N ARG A 356 -1.63 -39.77 -4.73
CA ARG A 356 -1.53 -40.70 -5.86
C ARG A 356 -0.13 -41.26 -6.01
N ARG A 357 0.90 -40.40 -6.03
CA ARG A 357 2.31 -40.80 -6.11
C ARG A 357 2.75 -41.72 -4.97
N ALA A 358 2.16 -41.58 -3.78
CA ALA A 358 2.47 -42.43 -2.64
C ALA A 358 2.00 -43.89 -2.80
N LEU A 359 1.11 -44.16 -3.76
CA LEU A 359 0.58 -45.50 -4.06
C LEU A 359 1.23 -46.12 -5.30
N GLU A 360 2.03 -45.35 -6.04
CA GLU A 360 2.79 -45.84 -7.18
C GLU A 360 4.00 -46.66 -6.68
N PRO A 361 4.21 -47.88 -7.19
CA PRO A 361 5.21 -48.82 -6.68
C PRO A 361 6.66 -48.47 -7.02
#